data_AF-A0A0B1TP60-F1
#
_entry.id   AF-A0A0B1TP60-F1
#
_cell.length_a   1.000
_cell.length_b   1.000
_cell.length_c   1.000
_cell.angle_alpha   90.00
_cell.angle_beta   90.00
_cell.angle_gamma   90.00
#
_symmetry.space_group_name_H-M   'P 1'
#
loop_
_entity.id
_entity.type
_entity.pdbx_description
1 polymer ?
#
loop_
_entity_poly.entity_id
_entity_poly.type
_entity_poly.pdbx_seq_one_letter_code
_entity_poly.pdbx_strand_id
1 'polypeptide(L)' 'MINDLLQVIEGVLNAFPNETPRPLVDLVIEKMWNKDPNKRTEMEKIVEWLEQFSGLATEQKNFKGSTREVNLLNVN' A
#
# COMPACT_ATOMS: atom_id res chain seq x y z
N MET A 1 -10.91 4.50 -24.48
CA MET A 1 -10.12 5.52 -23.77
C MET A 1 -10.93 6.31 -22.74
N ILE A 2 -12.15 6.79 -22.99
CA ILE A 2 -12.94 7.51 -21.95
C ILE A 2 -13.45 6.54 -20.85
N ASN A 3 -13.84 5.33 -21.23
CA ASN A 3 -14.48 4.38 -20.29
C ASN A 3 -13.54 3.83 -19.22
N ASP A 4 -12.24 3.71 -19.51
CA ASP A 4 -11.27 3.09 -18.58
C ASP A 4 -10.92 4.05 -17.44
N LEU A 5 -10.81 5.35 -17.75
CA LEU A 5 -10.59 6.39 -16.74
C LEU A 5 -11.79 6.49 -15.78
N LEU A 6 -13.01 6.38 -16.32
CA LEU A 6 -14.23 6.42 -15.53
C LEU A 6 -14.26 5.27 -14.51
N GLN A 7 -13.89 4.07 -14.93
CA GLN A 7 -13.82 2.87 -14.07
C GLN A 7 -12.84 3.07 -12.89
N VAL A 8 -11.68 3.67 -13.13
CA VAL A 8 -10.70 3.96 -12.06
C VAL A 8 -11.27 4.97 -11.06
N ILE A 9 -11.91 6.04 -11.54
CA ILE A 9 -12.51 7.07 -10.68
C ILE A 9 -13.68 6.50 -9.86
N GLU A 10 -14.45 5.58 -10.44
CA GLU A 10 -15.54 4.89 -9.77
C GLU A 10 -15.06 3.85 -8.75
N GLY A 11 -13.78 3.45 -8.81
CA GLY A 11 -13.20 2.45 -7.94
C GLY A 11 -13.46 1.02 -8.41
N VAL A 12 -13.78 0.83 -9.69
CA VAL A 12 -13.94 -0.49 -10.29
C VAL A 12 -12.56 -1.15 -10.43
N LEU A 13 -12.45 -2.33 -9.84
CA LEU A 13 -11.26 -3.16 -9.88
C LEU A 13 -11.43 -4.30 -10.89
N ASN A 14 -10.31 -4.75 -11.45
CA ASN A 14 -10.27 -5.98 -12.22
C ASN A 14 -10.65 -7.17 -11.33
N ALA A 15 -11.16 -8.24 -11.97
CA ALA A 15 -11.35 -9.50 -11.28
C ALA A 15 -10.00 -10.04 -10.81
N PHE A 16 -9.93 -10.45 -9.54
CA PHE A 16 -8.78 -11.17 -9.02
C PHE A 16 -8.80 -12.63 -9.52
N PRO A 17 -7.64 -13.25 -9.80
CA PRO A 17 -7.58 -14.69 -10.10
C PRO A 17 -8.23 -15.51 -8.98
N ASN A 18 -8.91 -16.61 -9.34
CA ASN A 18 -9.70 -17.41 -8.40
C ASN A 18 -8.85 -18.04 -7.29
N GLU A 19 -7.58 -18.32 -7.59
CA GLU A 19 -6.58 -18.86 -6.67
C GLU A 19 -6.01 -17.82 -5.70
N THR A 20 -6.36 -16.54 -5.85
CA THR A 20 -5.86 -15.48 -4.98
C THR A 20 -6.43 -15.64 -3.57
N PRO A 21 -5.60 -15.75 -2.52
CA PRO A 21 -6.08 -15.88 -1.16
C PRO A 21 -6.98 -14.72 -0.77
N ARG A 22 -8.16 -15.03 -0.23
CA ARG A 22 -9.16 -14.02 0.12
C ARG A 22 -8.63 -12.89 1.02
N PRO A 23 -7.81 -13.15 2.05
CA PRO A 23 -7.25 -12.08 2.88
C PRO A 23 -6.40 -11.06 2.11
N LEU A 24 -5.67 -11.50 1.08
CA LEU A 24 -4.87 -10.62 0.24
C LEU A 24 -5.76 -9.75 -0.66
N VAL A 25 -6.84 -10.32 -1.18
CA VAL A 25 -7.85 -9.57 -1.94
C VAL A 25 -8.49 -8.49 -1.06
N ASP A 26 -8.89 -8.84 0.16
CA ASP A 26 -9.53 -7.90 1.08
C ASP A 26 -8.56 -6.77 1.49
N LEU A 27 -7.26 -7.06 1.71
CA LEU A 27 -6.24 -6.02 1.91
C LEU A 27 -6.22 -5.02 0.75
N VAL A 28 -6.13 -5.51 -0.49
CA VAL A 28 -6.05 -4.66 -1.67
C VAL A 28 -7.30 -3.80 -1.80
N ILE A 29 -8.50 -4.39 -1.71
CA ILE A 29 -9.77 -3.67 -1.91
C ILE A 29 -10.00 -2.64 -0.80
N GLU A 30 -9.85 -3.04 0.46
CA GLU A 30 -10.28 -2.22 1.58
C GLU A 30 -9.23 -1.21 2.04
N LYS A 31 -7.95 -1.59 1.95
CA LYS A 31 -6.84 -0.85 2.56
C LYS A 31 -5.97 -0.13 1.54
N MET A 32 -5.81 -0.65 0.33
CA MET A 32 -4.95 -0.03 -0.68
C MET A 32 -5.75 0.75 -1.73
N TRP A 33 -6.79 0.15 -2.29
CA TRP A 33 -7.62 0.71 -3.36
C TRP A 33 -8.88 1.42 -2.83
N ASN A 34 -8.75 2.08 -1.68
CA ASN A 34 -9.85 2.89 -1.17
C ASN A 34 -10.05 4.13 -2.04
N LYS A 35 -11.32 4.41 -2.40
CA LYS A 35 -11.71 5.58 -3.19
C LYS A 35 -11.34 6.89 -2.49
N ASP A 36 -11.41 6.91 -1.16
CA ASP A 36 -10.92 8.00 -0.34
C ASP A 36 -9.41 7.81 -0.07
N PRO A 37 -8.53 8.69 -0.61
CA PRO A 37 -7.10 8.57 -0.41
C PRO A 37 -6.68 8.59 1.06
N ASN A 38 -7.41 9.33 1.90
CA ASN A 38 -7.08 9.49 3.32
C ASN A 38 -7.47 8.26 4.16
N LYS A 39 -8.24 7.33 3.59
CA LYS A 39 -8.60 6.05 4.22
C LYS A 39 -7.68 4.90 3.78
N ARG A 40 -6.76 5.15 2.85
CA ARG A 40 -5.75 4.17 2.47
C ARG A 40 -4.81 3.95 3.65
N THR A 41 -4.40 2.71 3.82
CA THR A 41 -3.48 2.34 4.89
C THR A 41 -2.07 2.75 4.54
N GLU A 42 -1.31 3.17 5.55
CA GLU A 42 0.10 3.51 5.42
C GLU A 42 0.94 2.32 4.93
N MET A 43 2.00 2.62 4.18
CA MET A 43 2.84 1.60 3.55
C MET A 43 3.49 0.67 4.58
N GLU A 44 3.95 1.20 5.72
CA GLU A 44 4.59 0.43 6.78
C GLU A 44 3.66 -0.68 7.28
N LYS A 45 2.38 -0.37 7.49
CA LYS A 45 1.36 -1.34 7.94
C LYS A 45 1.03 -2.38 6.86
N ILE A 46 1.07 -1.98 5.57
CA ILE A 46 0.88 -2.91 4.45
C ILE A 46 2.05 -3.92 4.40
N VAL A 47 3.28 -3.43 4.56
CA VAL A 47 4.48 -4.28 4.58
C VAL A 47 4.44 -5.24 5.76
N GLU A 48 4.16 -4.74 6.98
CA GLU A 48 4.00 -5.58 8.18
C GLU A 48 2.97 -6.69 7.95
N TRP A 49 1.82 -6.36 7.36
CA TRP A 49 0.79 -7.34 7.03
C TRP A 49 1.27 -8.37 6.00
N LEU A 50 1.95 -7.94 4.94
CA LEU A 50 2.44 -8.83 3.88
C LEU A 50 3.53 -9.77 4.37
N GLU A 51 4.42 -9.29 5.25
CA GLU A 51 5.44 -10.13 5.89
C GLU A 51 4.80 -11.22 6.76
N GLN A 52 3.79 -10.86 7.56
CA GLN A 52 3.03 -11.83 8.35
C GLN A 52 2.28 -12.82 7.47
N PHE A 53 1.61 -12.34 6.42
CA PHE A 53 0.80 -13.14 5.51
C PHE A 53 1.64 -14.14 4.71
N SER A 54 2.81 -13.73 4.22
CA SER A 54 3.71 -14.58 3.43
C SER A 54 4.57 -15.53 4.27
N GLY A 55 4.56 -15.38 5.60
CA GLY A 55 5.49 -16.05 6.49
C GLY A 55 6.93 -15.54 6.37
N LEU A 56 7.16 -14.49 5.58
CA LEU A 56 8.41 -13.77 5.47
C LEU A 56 8.51 -12.72 6.58
N ALA A 57 8.11 -13.03 7.81
CA ALA A 57 8.33 -12.15 8.95
C ALA A 57 9.84 -12.01 9.16
N THR A 58 10.45 -11.12 8.39
CA THR A 58 11.86 -10.85 8.37
C THR A 58 12.22 -10.33 9.76
N GLU A 59 13.34 -10.76 10.31
CA GLU A 59 13.88 -10.28 11.57
C GLU A 59 14.30 -8.80 11.45
N GLN A 60 13.33 -7.88 11.29
CA GLN A 60 13.55 -6.44 11.21
C GLN A 60 13.81 -5.85 12.60
N LYS A 61 14.89 -6.27 13.28
CA LYS A 61 15.38 -5.58 14.47
C LYS A 61 16.47 -4.53 14.19
N ASN A 62 16.91 -4.34 12.94
CA ASN A 62 18.11 -3.54 12.66
C ASN A 62 18.04 -2.51 11.52
N PHE A 63 16.87 -2.17 10.97
CA PHE A 63 16.78 -0.99 10.09
C PHE A 63 16.44 0.26 10.91
N LYS A 64 17.45 0.82 11.61
CA LYS A 64 17.40 2.21 12.03
C LYS A 64 17.45 3.07 10.77
N GLY A 65 16.31 3.60 10.35
CA GLY A 65 16.24 4.60 9.30
C GLY A 65 17.19 5.75 9.62
N SER A 66 18.17 5.98 8.75
CA SER A 66 18.94 7.22 8.74
C SER A 66 18.02 8.31 8.21
N THR A 67 17.34 9.01 9.11
CA THR A 67 16.68 10.27 8.78
C THR A 67 17.77 11.23 8.31
N ARG A 68 17.88 11.45 7.00
CA ARG A 68 18.62 12.58 6.47
C ARG A 68 17.81 13.83 6.80
N GLU A 69 18.17 14.52 7.87
CA GLU A 69 17.72 15.89 8.11
C GLU A 69 18.13 16.73 6.89
N VAL A 70 17.14 17.19 6.12
CA VAL A 70 17.36 18.17 5.06
C VAL A 70 17.48 19.51 5.77
N ASN A 71 18.72 19.97 6.00
CA ASN A 71 18.97 21.33 6.50
C ASN A 71 18.51 22.35 5.46
N LEU A 72 17.29 22.87 5.61
CA LEU A 72 16.76 24.00 4.86
C LEU A 72 17.20 25.32 5.50
N LEU A 73 18.51 25.56 5.62
CA LEU A 73 19.06 26.86 6.00
C LEU A 73 20.39 27.11 5.27
N ASN A 74 20.30 27.46 3.99
CA ASN A 74 21.13 28.51 3.38
C ASN A 74 20.67 28.77 1.94
N VAL A 75 19.71 29.69 1.80
CA VAL A 75 19.52 30.41 0.54
C VAL A 75 19.49 31.90 0.90
N ASN A 76 20.66 32.51 0.71
CA ASN A 76 21.02 33.94 0.71
C ASN A 76 21.00 34.69 2.05
#